data_AF-A0A522XIM9-F1
#
_entry.id   AF-A0A522XIM9-F1
#
_cell.length_a   1.000
_cell.length_b   1.000
_cell.length_c   1.000
_cell.angle_alpha   90.00
_cell.angle_beta   90.00
_cell.angle_gamma   90.00
#
_symmetry.space_group_name_H-M   'P 1'
#
loop_
_entity.id
_entity.type
_entity.pdbx_description
1 polymer ?
#
loop_
_entity_poly.entity_id
_entity_poly.type
_entity_poly.pdbx_seq_one_letter_code
_entity_poly.pdbx_strand_id
1 'polypeptide(L)'
;MTGFFDKLNSAIAQNNSLLVVGIDPNPEMMPGGDRSRQPDSIEALSDWLRTIIQQTADQVCAYKPSLGFYQALGAPGFELLMEVRQEIPPHLPIILDAKHSDLNTASRLAKTIFQDWGVDAVTLSPLAGQDAIAPFLLYGDKASFVVCRTSNPAARVIQEYPPGQMPFYQHLVQEARTWAPPEQLGFEVGTSRPDALAQVRAIAPERLLFARSIWGDAQHLEQFLRAGLDTTGNGLLLPVPQDWLREANLGERLQQLNRSISPVREDINQTAASCQLWTAPPSSPPHPHRDLILQLFDLQCILFGDYVQASGAEFAYYIDLRKIISNPQVFHQVLNAYAQILDNLVFDRIAGIPYGSLPTATGLSLRLHHPMIFPRKEVKAHGTRRLIEGQFNSGETVVVVDDILISGTSAIEGAEKLESAGLKVNDIVVLIDHEKGVKTRLKQEGYQAHSVLTVSEIAQTLYDAGRIDGSQRDLLLPH
;
A
#
# COMPACT_ATOMS: atom_id res chain seq x y z
N MET A 1 -9.04 -18.14 8.81
CA MET A 1 -7.90 -18.02 9.74
C MET A 1 -7.66 -16.55 9.97
N THR A 2 -7.40 -16.13 11.21
CA THR A 2 -6.96 -14.76 11.52
C THR A 2 -5.55 -14.57 10.99
N GLY A 3 -5.29 -13.52 10.21
CA GLY A 3 -3.97 -13.27 9.64
C GLY A 3 -2.94 -12.80 10.68
N PHE A 4 -1.65 -12.79 10.33
CA PHE A 4 -0.58 -12.29 11.19
C PHE A 4 -0.87 -10.89 11.74
N PHE A 5 -1.28 -9.95 10.89
CA PHE A 5 -1.55 -8.57 11.30
C PHE A 5 -2.76 -8.46 12.24
N ASP A 6 -3.83 -9.23 12.02
CA ASP A 6 -4.98 -9.26 12.93
C ASP A 6 -4.56 -9.73 14.32
N LYS A 7 -3.75 -10.80 14.34
CA LYS A 7 -3.21 -11.42 15.56
C LYS A 7 -2.28 -10.45 16.29
N LEU A 8 -1.38 -9.80 15.57
CA LEU A 8 -0.47 -8.79 16.10
C LEU A 8 -1.22 -7.57 16.65
N ASN A 9 -2.15 -6.99 15.90
CA ASN A 9 -2.91 -5.83 16.33
C ASN A 9 -3.75 -6.15 17.58
N SER A 10 -4.34 -7.35 17.65
CA SER A 10 -5.05 -7.82 18.83
C SER A 10 -4.12 -7.93 20.05
N ALA A 11 -2.92 -8.48 19.87
CA ALA A 11 -1.92 -8.59 20.94
C ALA A 11 -1.39 -7.21 21.40
N ILE A 12 -1.11 -6.30 20.47
CA ILE A 12 -0.72 -4.91 20.77
C ILE A 12 -1.80 -4.22 21.60
N ALA A 13 -3.07 -4.36 21.21
CA ALA A 13 -4.19 -3.74 21.91
C ALA A 13 -4.41 -4.35 23.30
N GLN A 14 -4.41 -5.69 23.39
CA GLN A 14 -4.67 -6.42 24.63
C GLN A 14 -3.58 -6.18 25.68
N ASN A 15 -2.31 -6.21 25.27
CA ASN A 15 -1.17 -6.10 26.18
C ASN A 15 -0.61 -4.68 26.27
N ASN A 16 -1.18 -3.73 25.50
CA ASN A 16 -0.68 -2.37 25.32
C ASN A 16 0.85 -2.32 25.08
N SER A 17 1.34 -3.19 24.21
CA SER A 17 2.78 -3.46 24.05
C SER A 17 3.21 -3.45 22.60
N LEU A 18 4.43 -2.98 22.36
CA LEU A 18 5.15 -3.10 21.09
C LEU A 18 6.35 -4.04 21.20
N LEU A 19 6.49 -4.72 22.34
CA LEU A 19 7.66 -5.51 22.68
C LEU A 19 7.60 -6.89 22.02
N VAL A 20 8.74 -7.33 21.52
CA VAL A 20 8.95 -8.64 20.94
C VAL A 20 10.08 -9.34 21.68
N VAL A 21 9.78 -10.46 22.33
CA VAL A 21 10.78 -11.25 23.05
C VAL A 21 11.43 -12.25 22.10
N GLY A 22 12.76 -12.24 22.04
CA GLY A 22 13.52 -13.30 21.37
C GLY A 22 13.57 -14.54 22.25
N ILE A 23 13.03 -15.65 21.78
CA ILE A 23 13.11 -16.95 22.47
C ILE A 23 14.19 -17.79 21.79
N ASP A 24 15.44 -17.49 22.13
CA ASP A 24 16.63 -18.10 21.53
C ASP A 24 17.32 -19.01 22.57
N PRO A 25 17.59 -20.30 22.27
CA PRO A 25 18.26 -21.21 23.19
C PRO A 25 19.76 -20.90 23.28
N ASN A 26 20.09 -19.78 23.91
CA ASN A 26 21.45 -19.30 24.10
C ASN A 26 21.86 -19.44 25.57
N PRO A 27 22.72 -20.41 25.92
CA PRO A 27 23.20 -20.62 27.30
C PRO A 27 23.86 -19.38 27.92
N GLU A 28 24.49 -18.52 27.10
CA GLU A 28 25.08 -17.27 27.62
C GLU A 28 24.04 -16.28 28.15
N MET A 29 22.77 -16.44 27.77
CA MET A 29 21.65 -15.61 28.20
C MET A 29 20.81 -16.27 29.29
N MET A 30 21.24 -17.41 29.85
CA MET A 30 20.60 -18.04 31.00
C MET A 30 21.08 -17.41 32.33
N PRO A 31 20.24 -17.40 33.38
CA PRO A 31 20.66 -17.03 34.73
C PRO A 31 21.86 -17.88 35.18
N GLY A 32 22.98 -17.23 35.55
CA GLY A 32 24.20 -17.92 35.96
C GLY A 32 25.05 -18.54 34.83
N GLY A 33 24.68 -18.31 33.56
CA GLY A 33 25.42 -18.83 32.39
C GLY A 33 26.91 -18.44 32.39
N ASP A 34 27.76 -19.46 32.36
CA ASP A 34 29.22 -19.33 32.24
C ASP A 34 29.61 -19.56 30.76
N ARG A 35 30.34 -18.61 30.17
CA ARG A 35 30.84 -18.72 28.78
C ARG A 35 31.77 -19.92 28.55
N SER A 36 32.25 -20.54 29.64
CA SER A 36 33.16 -21.67 29.60
C SER A 36 32.51 -23.05 29.82
N ARG A 37 31.20 -23.12 30.13
CA ARG A 37 30.47 -24.39 30.31
C ARG A 37 29.92 -24.91 28.99
N GLN A 38 29.99 -26.23 28.81
CA GLN A 38 29.28 -26.97 27.75
C GLN A 38 27.78 -26.65 27.78
N PRO A 39 27.07 -26.80 26.64
CA PRO A 39 25.66 -26.44 26.55
C PRO A 39 24.87 -27.04 27.70
N ASP A 40 24.12 -26.18 28.39
CA ASP A 40 23.06 -26.64 29.28
C ASP A 40 22.18 -27.63 28.50
N SER A 41 21.81 -28.75 29.12
CA SER A 41 21.00 -29.80 28.49
C SER A 41 19.78 -29.20 27.77
N ILE A 42 19.35 -29.80 26.64
CA ILE A 42 18.16 -29.35 25.87
C ILE A 42 16.94 -29.14 26.80
N GLU A 43 16.79 -30.00 27.80
CA GLU A 43 15.75 -29.92 28.84
C GLU A 43 15.83 -28.59 29.63
N ALA A 44 17.02 -28.21 30.08
CA ALA A 44 17.25 -26.96 30.82
C ALA A 44 17.00 -25.71 29.94
N LEU A 45 17.37 -25.79 28.65
CA LEU A 45 17.05 -24.73 27.68
C LEU A 45 15.53 -24.62 27.48
N SER A 46 14.83 -25.75 27.37
CA SER A 46 13.38 -25.79 27.25
C SER A 46 12.69 -25.17 28.46
N ASP A 47 13.05 -25.61 29.67
CA ASP A 47 12.45 -25.11 30.91
C ASP A 47 12.69 -23.61 31.10
N TRP A 48 13.87 -23.12 30.73
CA TRP A 48 14.16 -21.69 30.76
C TRP A 48 13.31 -20.92 29.75
N LEU A 49 13.25 -21.34 28.48
CA LEU A 49 12.44 -20.67 27.46
C LEU A 49 10.94 -20.68 27.82
N ARG A 50 10.43 -21.80 28.37
CA ARG A 50 9.07 -21.90 28.91
C ARG A 50 8.84 -20.88 30.02
N THR A 51 9.78 -20.75 30.95
CA THR A 51 9.71 -19.76 32.05
C THR A 51 9.67 -18.33 31.50
N ILE A 52 10.49 -18.01 30.50
CA ILE A 52 10.48 -16.69 29.85
C ILE A 52 9.11 -16.42 29.21
N ILE A 53 8.51 -17.39 28.50
CA ILE A 53 7.18 -17.22 27.90
C ILE A 53 6.14 -16.95 28.99
N GLN A 54 6.11 -17.76 30.05
CA GLN A 54 5.15 -17.63 31.15
C GLN A 54 5.23 -16.27 31.84
N GLN A 55 6.44 -15.70 31.98
CA GLN A 55 6.64 -14.40 32.64
C GLN A 55 6.34 -13.18 31.76
N THR A 56 6.24 -13.36 30.43
CA THR A 56 6.22 -12.23 29.49
C THR A 56 4.99 -12.19 28.59
N ALA A 57 4.20 -13.27 28.50
CA ALA A 57 3.09 -13.41 27.58
C ALA A 57 2.01 -12.31 27.69
N ASP A 58 1.80 -11.75 28.88
CA ASP A 58 0.84 -10.68 29.15
C ASP A 58 1.37 -9.27 28.85
N GLN A 59 2.62 -9.16 28.39
CA GLN A 59 3.34 -7.88 28.25
C GLN A 59 4.04 -7.71 26.90
N VAL A 60 3.93 -8.67 26.00
CA VAL A 60 4.55 -8.66 24.66
C VAL A 60 3.50 -8.72 23.58
N CYS A 61 3.84 -8.28 22.37
CA CYS A 61 2.96 -8.38 21.22
C CYS A 61 3.34 -9.52 20.26
N ALA A 62 4.55 -10.10 20.39
CA ALA A 62 5.01 -11.22 19.58
C ALA A 62 6.20 -11.94 20.24
N TYR A 63 6.47 -13.16 19.78
CA TYR A 63 7.72 -13.88 20.07
C TYR A 63 8.52 -14.10 18.78
N LYS A 64 9.85 -14.07 18.89
CA LYS A 64 10.75 -14.17 17.75
C LYS A 64 11.85 -15.22 17.95
N PRO A 65 11.64 -16.50 17.57
CA PRO A 65 12.73 -17.48 17.51
C PRO A 65 13.72 -17.14 16.42
N SER A 66 15.02 -17.11 16.73
CA SER A 66 16.10 -17.05 15.75
C SER A 66 16.51 -18.45 15.33
N LEU A 67 16.23 -18.79 14.07
CA LEU A 67 16.41 -20.15 13.54
C LEU A 67 17.85 -20.66 13.73
N GLY A 68 18.85 -19.79 13.63
CA GLY A 68 20.27 -20.16 13.76
C GLY A 68 20.65 -20.77 15.11
N PHE A 69 20.05 -20.33 16.23
CA PHE A 69 20.33 -20.91 17.56
C PHE A 69 19.81 -22.34 17.67
N TYR A 70 18.61 -22.59 17.16
CA TYR A 70 18.02 -23.93 17.13
C TYR A 70 18.79 -24.85 16.17
N GLN A 71 19.17 -24.36 15.00
CA GLN A 71 19.98 -25.12 14.03
C GLN A 71 21.33 -25.56 14.61
N ALA A 72 21.97 -24.72 15.42
CA ALA A 72 23.26 -25.02 16.04
C ALA A 72 23.20 -26.22 17.02
N LEU A 73 22.00 -26.56 17.53
CA LEU A 73 21.76 -27.70 18.42
C LEU A 73 21.43 -29.01 17.65
N GLY A 74 21.40 -28.98 16.32
CA GLY A 74 21.10 -30.14 15.48
C GLY A 74 19.63 -30.55 15.52
N ALA A 75 19.35 -31.85 15.33
CA ALA A 75 17.98 -32.38 15.34
C ALA A 75 17.21 -32.08 16.66
N PRO A 76 17.82 -32.24 17.85
CA PRO A 76 17.18 -31.85 19.11
C PRO A 76 16.81 -30.35 19.17
N GLY A 77 17.55 -29.49 18.47
CA GLY A 77 17.22 -28.08 18.36
C GLY A 77 15.93 -27.81 17.59
N PHE A 78 15.64 -28.56 16.53
CA PHE A 78 14.37 -28.44 15.83
C PHE A 78 13.20 -28.99 16.64
N GLU A 79 13.41 -30.06 17.40
CA GLU A 79 12.43 -30.59 18.36
C GLU A 79 12.11 -29.52 19.43
N LEU A 80 13.15 -28.89 19.99
CA LEU A 80 13.00 -27.78 20.93
C LEU A 80 12.25 -26.59 20.32
N LEU A 81 12.50 -26.22 19.06
CA LEU A 81 11.75 -25.15 18.39
C LEU A 81 10.24 -25.49 18.33
N MET A 82 9.89 -26.75 18.07
CA MET A 82 8.50 -27.18 18.02
C MET A 82 7.86 -27.18 19.41
N GLU A 83 8.60 -27.59 20.45
CA GLU A 83 8.14 -27.51 21.84
C GLU A 83 7.89 -26.05 22.26
N VAL A 84 8.87 -25.16 22.08
CA VAL A 84 8.75 -23.74 22.44
C VAL A 84 7.59 -23.06 21.69
N ARG A 85 7.37 -23.43 20.42
CA ARG A 85 6.23 -22.94 19.64
C ARG A 85 4.87 -23.36 20.24
N GLN A 86 4.78 -24.53 20.87
CA GLN A 86 3.55 -24.98 21.54
C GLN A 86 3.30 -24.25 22.87
N GLU A 87 4.36 -23.82 23.55
CA GLU A 87 4.27 -23.05 24.79
C GLU A 87 3.80 -21.60 24.57
N ILE A 88 4.03 -21.04 23.37
CA ILE A 88 3.59 -19.68 23.03
C ILE A 88 2.05 -19.64 22.92
N PRO A 89 1.37 -18.74 23.66
CA PRO A 89 -0.08 -18.61 23.59
C PRO A 89 -0.58 -18.40 22.15
N PRO A 90 -1.66 -19.08 21.73
CA PRO A 90 -2.08 -19.12 20.33
C PRO A 90 -2.56 -17.78 19.78
N HIS A 91 -2.83 -16.79 20.65
CA HIS A 91 -3.19 -15.42 20.28
C HIS A 91 -1.97 -14.51 20.04
N LEU A 92 -0.76 -14.92 20.46
CA LEU A 92 0.48 -14.16 20.24
C LEU A 92 1.19 -14.63 18.96
N PRO A 93 1.51 -13.73 18.02
CA PRO A 93 2.12 -14.10 16.76
C PRO A 93 3.58 -14.53 16.95
N ILE A 94 4.02 -15.48 16.11
CA ILE A 94 5.40 -15.97 16.07
C ILE A 94 6.08 -15.45 14.81
N ILE A 95 7.20 -14.75 14.98
CA ILE A 95 8.05 -14.22 13.90
C ILE A 95 9.34 -15.05 13.85
N LEU A 96 9.44 -16.01 12.95
CA LEU A 96 10.67 -16.78 12.79
C LEU A 96 11.74 -15.95 12.12
N ASP A 97 12.83 -15.69 12.82
CA ASP A 97 13.98 -14.99 12.30
C ASP A 97 14.93 -15.96 11.58
N ALA A 98 14.66 -16.15 10.28
CA ALA A 98 15.37 -17.10 9.41
C ALA A 98 16.37 -16.42 8.46
N LYS A 99 16.16 -15.14 8.11
CA LYS A 99 16.94 -14.36 7.14
C LYS A 99 17.25 -15.12 5.85
N HIS A 100 16.31 -15.96 5.41
CA HIS A 100 16.50 -16.83 4.26
C HIS A 100 16.61 -16.03 2.95
N SER A 101 17.40 -16.52 2.00
CA SER A 101 17.60 -15.92 0.68
C SER A 101 18.13 -16.95 -0.31
N ASP A 102 17.25 -17.79 -0.85
CA ASP A 102 17.59 -18.74 -1.92
C ASP A 102 16.40 -18.98 -2.86
N LEU A 103 16.65 -18.96 -4.17
CA LEU A 103 15.59 -19.13 -5.18
C LEU A 103 15.08 -20.57 -5.27
N ASN A 104 15.97 -21.55 -5.08
CA ASN A 104 15.64 -22.96 -5.32
C ASN A 104 14.82 -23.58 -4.19
N THR A 105 15.05 -23.13 -2.96
CA THR A 105 14.45 -23.71 -1.76
C THR A 105 13.34 -22.87 -1.15
N ALA A 106 13.15 -21.61 -1.58
CA ALA A 106 12.14 -20.70 -1.04
C ALA A 106 10.73 -21.31 -0.94
N SER A 107 10.21 -21.94 -2.00
CA SER A 107 8.86 -22.53 -1.97
C SER A 107 8.71 -23.68 -0.97
N ARG A 108 9.75 -24.50 -0.81
CA ARG A 108 9.76 -25.60 0.17
C ARG A 108 9.86 -25.05 1.59
N LEU A 109 10.72 -24.07 1.79
CA LEU A 109 10.92 -23.47 3.10
C LEU A 109 9.69 -22.68 3.55
N ALA A 110 9.05 -21.92 2.65
CA ALA A 110 7.80 -21.21 2.93
C ALA A 110 6.70 -22.19 3.39
N LYS A 111 6.55 -23.32 2.69
CA LYS A 111 5.65 -24.39 3.10
C LYS A 111 5.98 -24.91 4.49
N THR A 112 7.24 -25.26 4.74
CA THR A 112 7.65 -25.82 6.03
C THR A 112 7.45 -24.82 7.18
N ILE A 113 7.80 -23.56 6.99
CA ILE A 113 7.65 -22.54 8.04
C ILE A 113 6.18 -22.25 8.33
N PHE A 114 5.36 -22.03 7.30
CA PHE A 114 3.99 -21.57 7.49
C PHE A 114 2.97 -22.69 7.69
N GLN A 115 3.13 -23.83 7.03
CA GLN A 115 2.20 -24.96 7.13
C GLN A 115 2.65 -25.98 8.17
N ASP A 116 3.89 -26.47 8.07
CA ASP A 116 4.35 -27.57 8.91
C ASP A 116 4.65 -27.08 10.35
N TRP A 117 5.36 -25.95 10.47
CA TRP A 117 5.71 -25.35 11.75
C TRP A 117 4.65 -24.39 12.27
N GLY A 118 3.75 -23.93 11.41
CA GLY A 118 2.64 -23.05 11.78
C GLY A 118 3.09 -21.71 12.40
N VAL A 119 4.19 -21.15 11.89
CA VAL A 119 4.67 -19.81 12.22
C VAL A 119 3.80 -18.75 11.52
N ASP A 120 3.73 -17.53 12.06
CA ASP A 120 2.89 -16.45 11.53
C ASP A 120 3.64 -15.48 10.62
N ALA A 121 4.93 -15.25 10.86
CA ALA A 121 5.77 -14.43 10.00
C ALA A 121 7.23 -14.91 9.92
N VAL A 122 7.97 -14.47 8.89
CA VAL A 122 9.38 -14.85 8.69
C VAL A 122 10.25 -13.66 8.27
N THR A 123 11.51 -13.62 8.71
CA THR A 123 12.51 -12.66 8.21
C THR A 123 13.24 -13.21 6.98
N LEU A 124 13.49 -12.36 5.99
CA LEU A 124 14.09 -12.74 4.70
C LEU A 124 15.15 -11.72 4.27
N SER A 125 16.22 -12.21 3.65
CA SER A 125 17.27 -11.37 3.08
C SER A 125 16.90 -11.00 1.63
N PRO A 126 16.90 -9.70 1.26
CA PRO A 126 16.39 -9.26 -0.03
C PRO A 126 17.41 -9.24 -1.16
N LEU A 127 18.67 -9.60 -0.89
CA LEU A 127 19.75 -9.43 -1.87
C LEU A 127 19.50 -10.17 -3.20
N ALA A 128 18.80 -11.30 -3.14
CA ALA A 128 18.41 -12.08 -4.33
C ALA A 128 17.20 -11.51 -5.11
N GLY A 129 16.60 -10.42 -4.62
CA GLY A 129 15.44 -9.77 -5.23
C GLY A 129 14.09 -10.38 -4.84
N GLN A 130 13.02 -9.84 -5.44
CA GLN A 130 11.64 -10.22 -5.14
C GLN A 130 11.36 -11.71 -5.38
N ASP A 131 11.99 -12.32 -6.37
CA ASP A 131 11.76 -13.74 -6.74
C ASP A 131 12.05 -14.71 -5.58
N ALA A 132 13.02 -14.39 -4.72
CA ALA A 132 13.32 -15.20 -3.53
C ALA A 132 12.30 -15.01 -2.39
N ILE A 133 11.54 -13.93 -2.43
CA ILE A 133 10.55 -13.53 -1.42
C ILE A 133 9.14 -13.94 -1.84
N ALA A 134 8.83 -13.90 -3.14
CA ALA A 134 7.52 -14.17 -3.71
C ALA A 134 6.87 -15.47 -3.20
N PRO A 135 7.59 -16.61 -3.04
CA PRO A 135 6.98 -17.83 -2.50
C PRO A 135 6.42 -17.68 -1.07
N PHE A 136 7.00 -16.81 -0.24
CA PHE A 136 6.50 -16.52 1.10
C PHE A 136 5.27 -15.61 1.06
N LEU A 137 5.18 -14.72 0.06
CA LEU A 137 4.08 -13.77 -0.11
C LEU A 137 2.78 -14.43 -0.64
N LEU A 138 2.87 -15.64 -1.19
CA LEU A 138 1.69 -16.43 -1.60
C LEU A 138 0.77 -16.81 -0.43
N TYR A 139 1.26 -16.69 0.81
CA TYR A 139 0.51 -16.99 2.02
C TYR A 139 -0.18 -15.72 2.52
N GLY A 140 -1.42 -15.50 2.05
CA GLY A 140 -2.25 -14.32 2.32
C GLY A 140 -2.45 -13.97 3.79
N ASP A 141 -2.43 -14.97 4.66
CA ASP A 141 -2.64 -14.86 6.11
C ASP A 141 -1.32 -14.73 6.92
N LYS A 142 -0.17 -14.74 6.23
CA LYS A 142 1.17 -14.69 6.84
C LYS A 142 1.89 -13.40 6.46
N ALA A 143 2.96 -13.09 7.19
CA ALA A 143 3.79 -11.93 6.90
C ALA A 143 5.26 -12.26 6.66
N SER A 144 5.93 -11.40 5.92
CA SER A 144 7.36 -11.42 5.67
C SER A 144 7.99 -10.12 6.15
N PHE A 145 9.17 -10.20 6.74
CA PHE A 145 10.00 -9.05 7.11
C PHE A 145 11.26 -9.05 6.26
N VAL A 146 11.40 -8.07 5.38
CA VAL A 146 12.61 -7.92 4.58
C VAL A 146 13.68 -7.18 5.39
N VAL A 147 14.89 -7.74 5.46
CA VAL A 147 16.03 -7.11 6.12
C VAL A 147 16.55 -5.96 5.28
N CYS A 148 16.20 -4.73 5.65
CA CYS A 148 16.59 -3.54 4.89
C CYS A 148 17.95 -3.01 5.32
N ARG A 149 18.19 -2.94 6.63
CA ARG A 149 19.40 -2.35 7.20
C ARG A 149 19.88 -3.16 8.39
N THR A 150 21.19 -3.22 8.61
CA THR A 150 21.78 -3.84 9.80
C THR A 150 22.74 -2.87 10.48
N SER A 151 22.90 -2.99 11.80
CA SER A 151 23.70 -2.04 12.59
C SER A 151 25.20 -2.36 12.63
N ASN A 152 25.62 -3.51 12.08
CA ASN A 152 27.01 -3.96 12.19
C ASN A 152 27.96 -3.09 11.34
N PRO A 153 29.12 -2.67 11.87
CA PRO A 153 30.01 -1.73 11.19
C PRO A 153 30.42 -2.13 9.76
N ALA A 154 30.67 -3.43 9.54
CA ALA A 154 31.09 -3.96 8.24
C ALA A 154 30.01 -3.81 7.15
N ALA A 155 28.73 -3.75 7.52
CA ALA A 155 27.65 -3.62 6.54
C ALA A 155 27.53 -2.20 5.99
N ARG A 156 28.09 -1.19 6.66
CA ARG A 156 28.02 0.22 6.23
C ARG A 156 28.60 0.42 4.83
N VAL A 157 29.70 -0.26 4.51
CA VAL A 157 30.35 -0.15 3.18
C VAL A 157 29.42 -0.56 2.04
N ILE A 158 28.50 -1.50 2.28
CA ILE A 158 27.52 -1.95 1.30
C ILE A 158 26.25 -1.10 1.38
N GLN A 159 25.73 -0.89 2.58
CA GLN A 159 24.42 -0.25 2.80
C GLN A 159 24.44 1.25 2.51
N GLU A 160 25.58 1.93 2.73
CA GLU A 160 25.76 3.38 2.48
C GLU A 160 26.30 3.67 1.07
N TYR A 161 26.51 2.65 0.23
CA TYR A 161 26.96 2.82 -1.15
C TYR A 161 25.80 3.20 -2.10
N PRO A 162 26.02 4.05 -3.12
CA PRO A 162 27.23 4.85 -3.34
C PRO A 162 27.26 6.11 -2.47
N PRO A 163 28.45 6.56 -2.03
CA PRO A 163 28.58 7.76 -1.19
C PRO A 163 28.11 9.01 -1.94
N GLY A 164 27.41 9.90 -1.21
CA GLY A 164 26.88 11.15 -1.76
C GLY A 164 25.61 11.01 -2.60
N GLN A 165 25.05 9.79 -2.70
CA GLN A 165 23.76 9.52 -3.33
C GLN A 165 22.83 8.83 -2.32
N MET A 166 21.66 8.40 -2.80
CA MET A 166 20.75 7.58 -2.01
C MET A 166 21.43 6.27 -1.61
N PRO A 167 21.56 5.97 -0.30
CA PRO A 167 22.12 4.71 0.19
C PRO A 167 21.38 3.49 -0.35
N PHE A 168 22.12 2.41 -0.63
CA PHE A 168 21.56 1.13 -1.09
C PHE A 168 20.39 0.65 -0.24
N TYR A 169 20.49 0.74 1.10
CA TYR A 169 19.41 0.28 1.96
C TYR A 169 18.11 1.08 1.77
N GLN A 170 18.19 2.37 1.41
CA GLN A 170 17.02 3.19 1.16
C GLN A 170 16.41 2.87 -0.21
N HIS A 171 17.24 2.66 -1.23
CA HIS A 171 16.79 2.19 -2.54
C HIS A 171 16.08 0.82 -2.42
N LEU A 172 16.65 -0.07 -1.62
CA LEU A 172 16.05 -1.35 -1.28
C LEU A 172 14.67 -1.20 -0.60
N VAL A 173 14.51 -0.24 0.33
CA VAL A 173 13.18 0.03 0.93
C VAL A 173 12.20 0.57 -0.11
N GLN A 174 12.64 1.48 -0.99
CA GLN A 174 11.80 2.02 -2.08
C GLN A 174 11.32 0.94 -3.04
N GLU A 175 12.19 -0.01 -3.37
CA GLU A 175 11.88 -1.14 -4.24
C GLU A 175 10.99 -2.15 -3.51
N ALA A 176 11.42 -2.63 -2.35
CA ALA A 176 10.75 -3.69 -1.60
C ALA A 176 9.35 -3.30 -1.12
N ARG A 177 9.05 -2.00 -0.93
CA ARG A 177 7.69 -1.56 -0.58
C ARG A 177 6.67 -1.85 -1.70
N THR A 178 7.11 -2.17 -2.91
CA THR A 178 6.21 -2.53 -4.03
C THR A 178 5.93 -4.02 -4.11
N TRP A 179 6.66 -4.85 -3.35
CA TRP A 179 6.64 -6.31 -3.54
C TRP A 179 5.38 -6.99 -3.00
N ALA A 180 4.71 -6.40 -2.01
CA ALA A 180 3.46 -6.90 -1.44
C ALA A 180 2.67 -5.79 -0.73
N PRO A 181 1.37 -5.97 -0.44
CA PRO A 181 0.59 -5.04 0.39
C PRO A 181 1.17 -4.84 1.80
N PRO A 182 0.83 -3.73 2.50
CA PRO A 182 1.26 -3.46 3.88
C PRO A 182 0.93 -4.58 4.86
N GLU A 183 -0.16 -5.32 4.61
CA GLU A 183 -0.68 -6.42 5.42
C GLU A 183 0.08 -7.75 5.22
N GLN A 184 1.14 -7.77 4.42
CA GLN A 184 1.96 -8.97 4.22
C GLN A 184 3.46 -8.73 4.32
N LEU A 185 3.93 -7.48 4.18
CA LEU A 185 5.36 -7.19 4.11
C LEU A 185 5.72 -6.01 5.01
N GLY A 186 6.57 -6.28 5.99
CA GLY A 186 7.24 -5.30 6.84
C GLY A 186 8.75 -5.27 6.61
N PHE A 187 9.45 -4.40 7.35
CA PHE A 187 10.89 -4.22 7.21
C PHE A 187 11.64 -4.41 8.53
N GLU A 188 12.69 -5.22 8.53
CA GLU A 188 13.64 -5.31 9.64
C GLU A 188 14.71 -4.23 9.48
N VAL A 189 14.86 -3.37 10.48
CA VAL A 189 15.77 -2.21 10.48
C VAL A 189 16.67 -2.26 11.70
N GLY A 190 17.90 -2.74 11.50
CA GLY A 190 18.97 -2.65 12.48
C GLY A 190 19.62 -1.28 12.49
N THR A 191 19.60 -0.61 13.64
CA THR A 191 20.22 0.71 13.79
C THR A 191 20.63 1.02 15.22
N SER A 192 21.77 1.72 15.35
CA SER A 192 22.18 2.41 16.59
C SER A 192 21.92 3.91 16.53
N ARG A 193 21.28 4.40 15.46
CA ARG A 193 20.96 5.81 15.25
C ARG A 193 19.48 6.00 14.88
N PRO A 194 18.75 6.94 15.52
CA PRO A 194 17.35 7.22 15.19
C PRO A 194 17.14 7.71 13.75
N ASP A 195 18.10 8.44 13.18
CA ASP A 195 18.02 9.02 11.83
C ASP A 195 17.76 7.98 10.73
N ALA A 196 18.42 6.83 10.81
CA ALA A 196 18.25 5.76 9.83
C ALA A 196 16.85 5.13 9.92
N LEU A 197 16.28 5.04 11.13
CA LEU A 197 14.92 4.54 11.32
C LEU A 197 13.90 5.54 10.76
N ALA A 198 14.09 6.84 11.02
CA ALA A 198 13.27 7.91 10.45
C ALA A 198 13.32 7.95 8.92
N GLN A 199 14.49 7.71 8.33
CA GLN A 199 14.64 7.63 6.87
C GLN A 199 13.87 6.46 6.26
N VAL A 200 13.89 5.28 6.90
CA VAL A 200 13.07 4.14 6.44
C VAL A 200 11.58 4.45 6.60
N ARG A 201 11.16 4.99 7.76
CA ARG A 201 9.77 5.39 8.02
C ARG A 201 9.27 6.43 7.01
N ALA A 202 10.10 7.39 6.60
CA ALA A 202 9.73 8.39 5.60
C ALA A 202 9.49 7.79 4.20
N ILE A 203 10.24 6.77 3.81
CA ILE A 203 10.09 6.09 2.51
C ILE A 203 8.87 5.15 2.49
N ALA A 204 8.57 4.55 3.64
CA ALA A 204 7.57 3.51 3.82
C ALA A 204 6.68 3.77 5.04
N PRO A 205 5.88 4.85 5.03
CA PRO A 205 5.10 5.30 6.20
C PRO A 205 4.07 4.27 6.65
N GLU A 206 3.53 3.48 5.73
CA GLU A 206 2.48 2.48 5.97
C GLU A 206 3.01 1.12 6.46
N ARG A 207 4.33 0.90 6.45
CA ARG A 207 4.92 -0.42 6.71
C ARG A 207 5.15 -0.66 8.19
N LEU A 208 4.94 -1.90 8.63
CA LEU A 208 5.40 -2.34 9.93
C LEU A 208 6.92 -2.43 9.93
N LEU A 209 7.57 -1.73 10.86
CA LEU A 209 9.01 -1.77 11.04
C LEU A 209 9.36 -2.65 12.24
N PHE A 210 10.31 -3.56 12.07
CA PHE A 210 10.89 -4.32 13.16
C PHE A 210 12.29 -3.80 13.48
N ALA A 211 12.41 -3.05 14.57
CA ALA A 211 13.69 -2.48 14.99
C ALA A 211 14.65 -3.58 15.46
N ARG A 212 15.96 -3.35 15.26
CA ARG A 212 17.03 -4.17 15.82
C ARG A 212 18.16 -3.28 16.32
N SER A 213 18.88 -3.76 17.33
CA SER A 213 20.11 -3.14 17.85
C SER A 213 19.96 -1.70 18.40
N ILE A 214 18.77 -1.34 18.89
CA ILE A 214 18.46 0.01 19.38
C ILE A 214 18.96 0.30 20.81
N TRP A 215 19.36 -0.73 21.56
CA TRP A 215 19.70 -0.64 22.98
C TRP A 215 21.17 -0.28 23.29
N GLY A 216 21.92 0.17 22.29
CA GLY A 216 23.33 0.53 22.47
C GLY A 216 23.55 1.74 23.39
N ASP A 217 22.57 2.65 23.44
CA ASP A 217 22.55 3.79 24.37
C ASP A 217 21.10 4.05 24.82
N ALA A 218 20.76 3.61 26.03
CA ALA A 218 19.41 3.66 26.59
C ALA A 218 18.84 5.09 26.71
N GLN A 219 19.68 6.13 26.63
CA GLN A 219 19.24 7.53 26.69
C GLN A 219 18.47 7.99 25.45
N HIS A 220 18.41 7.16 24.39
CA HIS A 220 17.79 7.52 23.10
C HIS A 220 16.47 6.80 22.79
N LEU A 221 15.88 6.04 23.73
CA LEU A 221 14.63 5.28 23.45
C LEU A 221 13.52 6.15 22.87
N GLU A 222 13.24 7.31 23.47
CA GLU A 222 12.22 8.23 22.95
C GLU A 222 12.52 8.68 21.52
N GLN A 223 13.78 8.94 21.17
CA GLN A 223 14.16 9.33 19.81
C GLN A 223 13.94 8.20 18.82
N PHE A 224 14.22 6.95 19.19
CA PHE A 224 13.91 5.79 18.36
C PHE A 224 12.40 5.59 18.18
N LEU A 225 11.63 5.76 19.24
CA LEU A 225 10.17 5.70 19.18
C LEU A 225 9.63 6.76 18.23
N ARG A 226 10.03 8.03 18.40
CA ARG A 226 9.58 9.13 17.52
C ARG A 226 10.06 8.98 16.07
N ALA A 227 11.21 8.37 15.85
CA ALA A 227 11.73 8.10 14.52
C ALA A 227 11.03 6.91 13.82
N GLY A 228 10.57 5.92 14.59
CA GLY A 228 10.10 4.65 14.05
C GLY A 228 8.59 4.44 14.10
N LEU A 229 7.87 5.05 15.04
CA LEU A 229 6.42 4.91 15.15
C LEU A 229 5.73 5.57 13.95
N ASP A 230 4.58 5.01 13.56
CA ASP A 230 3.70 5.61 12.57
C ASP A 230 2.84 6.73 13.18
N THR A 231 2.00 7.36 12.36
CA THR A 231 1.11 8.45 12.78
C THR A 231 0.06 8.04 13.82
N THR A 232 -0.17 6.74 14.01
CA THR A 232 -1.10 6.20 15.02
C THR A 232 -0.41 5.86 16.34
N GLY A 233 0.91 6.10 16.45
CA GLY A 233 1.69 5.66 17.59
C GLY A 233 1.90 4.14 17.64
N ASN A 234 1.81 3.46 16.50
CA ASN A 234 2.09 2.03 16.34
C ASN A 234 3.12 1.81 15.22
N GLY A 235 3.01 0.71 14.46
CA GLY A 235 3.84 0.47 13.27
C GLY A 235 5.30 0.13 13.54
N LEU A 236 5.71 0.00 14.81
CA LEU A 236 7.08 -0.32 15.22
C LEU A 236 7.07 -1.49 16.20
N LEU A 237 7.85 -2.53 15.91
CA LEU A 237 8.14 -3.63 16.83
C LEU A 237 9.51 -3.40 17.47
N LEU A 238 9.58 -3.58 18.78
CA LEU A 238 10.77 -3.32 19.60
C LEU A 238 11.27 -4.64 20.19
N PRO A 239 12.49 -5.08 19.88
CA PRO A 239 13.03 -6.29 20.47
C PRO A 239 13.36 -6.03 21.94
N VAL A 240 13.05 -6.96 22.83
CA VAL A 240 13.53 -6.90 24.22
C VAL A 240 15.06 -7.12 24.24
N PRO A 241 15.83 -6.39 25.07
CA PRO A 241 17.26 -6.66 25.26
C PRO A 241 17.49 -8.11 25.72
N GLN A 242 18.36 -8.85 25.03
CA GLN A 242 18.55 -10.28 25.33
C GLN A 242 19.24 -10.53 26.68
N ASP A 243 20.07 -9.60 27.12
CA ASP A 243 20.73 -9.63 28.42
C ASP A 243 19.72 -9.58 29.58
N TRP A 244 18.54 -9.01 29.38
CA TRP A 244 17.47 -9.00 30.39
C TRP A 244 16.88 -10.38 30.65
N LEU A 245 17.01 -11.34 29.72
CA LEU A 245 16.48 -12.70 29.90
C LEU A 245 17.17 -13.48 31.03
N ARG A 246 18.30 -12.96 31.53
CA ARG A 246 19.05 -13.48 32.69
C ARG A 246 18.51 -13.01 34.02
N GLU A 247 17.70 -11.96 34.00
CA GLU A 247 17.30 -11.24 35.20
C GLU A 247 16.07 -11.89 35.84
N ALA A 248 16.09 -12.06 37.16
CA ALA A 248 14.99 -12.66 37.90
C ALA A 248 13.70 -11.80 37.88
N ASN A 249 13.82 -10.50 37.61
CA ASN A 249 12.73 -9.53 37.57
C ASN A 249 12.37 -9.10 36.14
N LEU A 250 12.57 -9.98 35.14
CA LEU A 250 12.26 -9.72 33.73
C LEU A 250 10.85 -9.14 33.54
N GLY A 251 9.84 -9.74 34.18
CA GLY A 251 8.46 -9.24 34.12
C GLY A 251 8.35 -7.79 34.56
N GLU A 252 8.89 -7.42 35.72
CA GLU A 252 8.85 -6.03 36.21
C GLU A 252 9.56 -5.06 35.25
N ARG A 253 10.69 -5.48 34.65
CA ARG A 253 11.39 -4.66 33.66
C ARG A 253 10.57 -4.42 32.40
N LEU A 254 9.87 -5.44 31.89
CA LEU A 254 9.00 -5.27 30.73
C LEU A 254 7.81 -4.37 31.04
N GLN A 255 7.21 -4.49 32.24
CA GLN A 255 6.16 -3.57 32.67
C GLN A 255 6.65 -2.12 32.70
N GLN A 256 7.86 -1.89 33.25
CA GLN A 256 8.46 -0.55 33.28
C GLN A 256 8.75 -0.02 31.87
N LEU A 257 9.22 -0.88 30.97
CA LEU A 257 9.48 -0.52 29.58
C LEU A 257 8.18 -0.18 28.82
N ASN A 258 7.12 -0.98 28.96
CA ASN A 258 5.82 -0.66 28.39
C ASN A 258 5.27 0.67 28.92
N ARG A 259 5.46 0.96 30.22
CA ARG A 259 5.08 2.24 30.83
C ARG A 259 5.90 3.42 30.32
N SER A 260 7.15 3.23 29.89
CA SER A 260 7.94 4.32 29.29
C SER A 260 7.63 4.54 27.81
N ILE A 261 7.18 3.50 27.10
CA ILE A 261 6.78 3.59 25.69
C ILE A 261 5.37 4.21 25.55
N SER A 262 4.44 3.88 26.44
CA SER A 262 3.02 4.29 26.34
C SER A 262 2.81 5.80 26.20
N PRO A 263 3.47 6.68 27.00
CA PRO A 263 3.31 8.13 26.86
C PRO A 263 3.75 8.66 25.50
N VAL A 264 4.80 8.09 24.88
CA VAL A 264 5.27 8.52 23.56
C VAL A 264 4.29 8.10 22.47
N ARG A 265 3.69 6.90 22.60
CA ARG A 265 2.64 6.43 21.68
C ARG A 265 1.39 7.29 21.80
N GLU A 266 0.98 7.59 23.03
CA GLU A 266 -0.15 8.46 23.32
C GLU A 266 0.11 9.88 22.86
N ASP A 267 1.31 10.44 23.03
CA ASP A 267 1.68 11.78 22.56
C ASP A 267 1.65 11.86 21.03
N ILE A 268 2.15 10.84 20.32
CA ILE A 268 2.07 10.79 18.85
C ILE A 268 0.62 10.63 18.40
N ASN A 269 -0.13 9.71 19.03
CA ASN A 269 -1.54 9.51 18.71
C ASN A 269 -2.38 10.74 19.08
N GLN A 270 -2.07 11.46 20.16
CA GLN A 270 -2.72 12.72 20.53
C GLN A 270 -2.24 13.89 19.69
N THR A 271 -1.04 13.87 19.12
CA THR A 271 -0.62 14.87 18.13
C THR A 271 -1.36 14.63 16.81
N ALA A 272 -1.60 13.36 16.45
CA ALA A 272 -2.43 12.98 15.32
C ALA A 272 -3.94 13.18 15.57
N ALA A 273 -4.40 12.95 16.80
CA ALA A 273 -5.79 13.06 17.26
C ALA A 273 -6.11 14.45 17.85
N SER A 274 -5.10 15.29 18.09
CA SER A 274 -5.23 16.74 18.09
C SER A 274 -5.49 17.11 16.64
N CYS A 275 -6.72 16.83 16.26
CA CYS A 275 -7.41 17.62 15.29
C CYS A 275 -7.35 19.05 15.85
N GLN A 276 -6.27 19.76 15.51
CA GLN A 276 -6.47 21.08 14.96
C GLN A 276 -7.60 20.86 13.96
N LEU A 277 -8.81 21.31 14.33
CA LEU A 277 -9.80 21.70 13.34
C LEU A 277 -8.99 22.38 12.26
N TRP A 278 -8.96 21.75 11.09
CA TRP A 278 -8.12 22.17 9.99
C TRP A 278 -8.51 23.60 9.62
N THR A 279 -7.82 24.57 10.19
CA THR A 279 -7.73 25.92 9.66
C THR A 279 -6.43 25.93 8.89
N ALA A 280 -6.52 25.58 7.62
CA ALA A 280 -5.41 25.75 6.71
C ALA A 280 -4.92 27.21 6.77
N PRO A 281 -3.60 27.49 6.72
CA PRO A 281 -3.17 28.69 6.00
C PRO A 281 -3.74 28.56 4.58
N PRO A 282 -4.13 29.65 3.89
CA PRO A 282 -4.90 29.53 2.66
C PRO A 282 -4.08 28.86 1.55
N SER A 283 -4.19 27.54 1.47
CA SER A 283 -3.85 26.69 0.33
C SER A 283 -5.04 25.77 0.13
N SER A 284 -5.60 25.79 -1.07
CA SER A 284 -6.86 25.14 -1.44
C SER A 284 -6.93 23.68 -0.98
N PRO A 285 -8.11 23.17 -0.57
CA PRO A 285 -8.27 21.76 -0.23
C PRO A 285 -7.84 20.87 -1.41
N PRO A 286 -7.23 19.70 -1.14
CA PRO A 286 -6.81 18.78 -2.19
C PRO A 286 -8.05 18.31 -2.97
N HIS A 287 -7.88 18.15 -4.29
CA HIS A 287 -8.96 17.77 -5.19
C HIS A 287 -9.66 16.46 -4.74
N PRO A 288 -11.01 16.36 -4.76
CA PRO A 288 -11.75 15.19 -4.28
C PRO A 288 -11.37 13.88 -4.99
N HIS A 289 -10.87 13.98 -6.22
CA HIS A 289 -10.39 12.85 -7.01
C HIS A 289 -8.85 12.75 -7.08
N ARG A 290 -8.13 13.29 -6.08
CA ARG A 290 -6.66 13.32 -6.07
C ARG A 290 -6.03 11.96 -6.38
N ASP A 291 -6.43 10.90 -5.67
CA ASP A 291 -5.80 9.59 -5.84
C ASP A 291 -6.07 8.98 -7.22
N LEU A 292 -7.27 9.23 -7.77
CA LEU A 292 -7.60 8.84 -9.14
C LEU A 292 -6.69 9.57 -10.14
N ILE A 293 -6.48 10.88 -9.98
CA ILE A 293 -5.58 11.66 -10.84
C ILE A 293 -4.15 11.08 -10.81
N LEU A 294 -3.63 10.77 -9.62
CA LEU A 294 -2.30 10.17 -9.46
C LEU A 294 -2.22 8.80 -10.13
N GLN A 295 -3.24 7.95 -9.96
CA GLN A 295 -3.28 6.63 -10.59
C GLN A 295 -3.38 6.70 -12.12
N LEU A 296 -4.14 7.65 -12.67
CA LEU A 296 -4.19 7.89 -14.11
C LEU A 296 -2.82 8.26 -14.66
N PHE A 297 -2.06 9.09 -13.94
CA PHE A 297 -0.69 9.44 -14.31
C PHE A 297 0.26 8.25 -14.21
N ASP A 298 0.23 7.51 -13.10
CA ASP A 298 1.10 6.35 -12.87
C ASP A 298 0.81 5.22 -13.89
N LEU A 299 -0.42 5.10 -14.39
CA LEU A 299 -0.80 4.21 -15.51
C LEU A 299 -0.39 4.73 -16.89
N GLN A 300 0.33 5.85 -16.95
CA GLN A 300 0.75 6.50 -18.20
C GLN A 300 -0.45 6.82 -19.12
N CYS A 301 -1.58 7.23 -18.53
CA CYS A 301 -2.71 7.76 -19.28
C CYS A 301 -2.46 9.21 -19.71
N ILE A 302 -1.56 9.92 -19.03
CA ILE A 302 -1.12 11.27 -19.40
C ILE A 302 0.35 11.16 -19.79
N LEU A 303 0.66 11.52 -21.03
CA LEU A 303 1.99 11.43 -21.61
C LEU A 303 2.47 12.82 -22.03
N PHE A 304 3.74 13.12 -21.75
CA PHE A 304 4.40 14.35 -22.19
C PHE A 304 5.37 14.04 -23.34
N GLY A 305 5.40 14.89 -24.35
CA GLY A 305 6.23 14.73 -25.54
C GLY A 305 5.63 15.42 -26.76
N ASP A 306 6.33 15.37 -27.89
CA ASP A 306 5.88 15.99 -29.14
C ASP A 306 4.93 15.05 -29.89
N TYR A 307 3.63 15.30 -29.79
CA TYR A 307 2.59 14.50 -30.46
C TYR A 307 1.97 15.27 -31.62
N VAL A 308 2.00 14.68 -32.82
CA VAL A 308 1.34 15.24 -34.01
C VAL A 308 -0.05 14.61 -34.16
N GLN A 309 -1.10 15.42 -34.10
CA GLN A 309 -2.46 14.96 -34.40
C GLN A 309 -2.66 14.70 -35.89
N ALA A 310 -3.75 13.98 -36.25
CA ALA A 310 -4.16 13.79 -37.66
C ALA A 310 -4.45 15.13 -38.40
N SER A 311 -4.63 16.22 -37.67
CA SER A 311 -4.77 17.60 -38.17
C SER A 311 -3.43 18.30 -38.46
N GLY A 312 -2.29 17.70 -38.09
CA GLY A 312 -0.95 18.30 -38.21
C GLY A 312 -0.54 19.22 -37.05
N ALA A 313 -1.40 19.42 -36.05
CA ALA A 313 -1.06 20.21 -34.86
C ALA A 313 -0.17 19.42 -33.89
N GLU A 314 0.90 20.06 -33.41
CA GLU A 314 1.76 19.55 -32.34
C GLU A 314 1.15 19.86 -30.98
N PHE A 315 0.98 18.83 -30.15
CA PHE A 315 0.61 18.94 -28.75
C PHE A 315 1.76 18.45 -27.89
N ALA A 316 2.08 19.20 -26.84
CA ALA A 316 3.13 18.86 -25.88
C ALA A 316 2.73 17.76 -24.87
N TYR A 317 1.47 17.31 -24.93
CA TYR A 317 0.94 16.21 -24.13
C TYR A 317 -0.18 15.46 -24.86
N TYR A 318 -0.39 14.21 -24.46
CA TYR A 318 -1.45 13.34 -24.96
C TYR A 318 -2.12 12.57 -23.82
N ILE A 319 -3.45 12.46 -23.86
CA ILE A 319 -4.23 11.71 -22.87
C ILE A 319 -4.84 10.47 -23.53
N ASP A 320 -4.44 9.28 -23.08
CA ASP A 320 -4.95 7.99 -23.55
C ASP A 320 -5.63 7.19 -22.44
N LEU A 321 -6.95 7.36 -22.34
CA LEU A 321 -7.77 6.68 -21.33
C LEU A 321 -8.11 5.22 -21.69
N ARG A 322 -7.73 4.74 -22.88
CA ARG A 322 -8.02 3.36 -23.29
C ARG A 322 -7.29 2.34 -22.44
N LYS A 323 -6.17 2.71 -21.83
CA LYS A 323 -5.37 1.83 -20.96
C LYS A 323 -6.08 1.47 -19.65
N ILE A 324 -7.03 2.31 -19.20
CA ILE A 324 -7.69 2.15 -17.90
C ILE A 324 -8.43 0.81 -17.82
N ILE A 325 -8.98 0.31 -18.93
CA ILE A 325 -9.72 -0.97 -18.96
C ILE A 325 -8.86 -2.18 -18.54
N SER A 326 -7.54 -2.07 -18.65
CA SER A 326 -6.60 -3.10 -18.23
C SER A 326 -6.32 -3.07 -16.71
N ASN A 327 -6.84 -2.08 -15.98
CA ASN A 327 -6.75 -1.98 -14.53
C ASN A 327 -8.16 -1.88 -13.90
N PRO A 328 -8.77 -3.01 -13.52
CA PRO A 328 -10.15 -3.03 -13.01
C PRO A 328 -10.37 -2.18 -11.75
N GLN A 329 -9.37 -2.03 -10.88
CA GLN A 329 -9.48 -1.23 -9.67
C GLN A 329 -9.60 0.26 -9.99
N VAL A 330 -8.69 0.78 -10.82
CA VAL A 330 -8.74 2.19 -11.26
C VAL A 330 -9.98 2.42 -12.11
N PHE A 331 -10.33 1.48 -12.98
CA PHE A 331 -11.55 1.55 -13.77
C PHE A 331 -12.81 1.63 -12.90
N HIS A 332 -12.88 0.87 -11.79
CA HIS A 332 -13.99 0.98 -10.84
C HIS A 332 -14.06 2.36 -10.16
N GLN A 333 -12.93 3.00 -9.86
CA GLN A 333 -12.91 4.37 -9.34
C GLN A 333 -13.40 5.39 -10.37
N VAL A 334 -13.01 5.22 -11.64
CA VAL A 334 -13.56 6.03 -12.74
C VAL A 334 -15.08 5.90 -12.80
N LEU A 335 -15.61 4.66 -12.77
CA LEU A 335 -17.05 4.41 -12.76
C LEU A 335 -17.75 5.03 -11.54
N ASN A 336 -17.14 4.99 -10.35
CA ASN A 336 -17.66 5.67 -9.15
C ASN A 336 -17.80 7.19 -9.39
N ALA A 337 -16.78 7.80 -9.99
CA ALA A 337 -16.74 9.25 -10.17
C ALA A 337 -17.76 9.74 -11.21
N TYR A 338 -17.93 9.00 -12.32
CA TYR A 338 -19.04 9.21 -13.24
C TYR A 338 -20.40 9.03 -12.56
N ALA A 339 -20.57 7.97 -11.77
CA ALA A 339 -21.81 7.68 -11.07
C ALA A 339 -22.25 8.83 -10.16
N GLN A 340 -21.31 9.48 -9.45
CA GLN A 340 -21.63 10.64 -8.60
C GLN A 340 -22.28 11.81 -9.36
N ILE A 341 -21.90 12.01 -10.63
CA ILE A 341 -22.56 13.01 -11.49
C ILE A 341 -23.93 12.48 -11.92
N LEU A 342 -23.97 11.24 -12.42
CA LEU A 342 -25.16 10.62 -12.99
C LEU A 342 -26.30 10.43 -11.97
N ASP A 343 -25.98 10.16 -10.70
CA ASP A 343 -26.96 10.01 -9.61
C ASP A 343 -27.80 11.29 -9.39
N ASN A 344 -27.30 12.45 -9.86
CA ASN A 344 -27.99 13.73 -9.76
C ASN A 344 -28.76 14.11 -11.03
N LEU A 345 -28.75 13.26 -12.06
CA LEU A 345 -29.42 13.49 -13.34
C LEU A 345 -30.64 12.58 -13.48
N VAL A 346 -31.60 13.02 -14.29
CA VAL A 346 -32.82 12.24 -14.58
C VAL A 346 -32.79 11.84 -16.05
N PHE A 347 -32.66 10.54 -16.30
CA PHE A 347 -32.63 9.97 -17.64
C PHE A 347 -33.15 8.52 -17.63
N ASP A 348 -33.61 8.04 -18.79
CA ASP A 348 -34.07 6.66 -18.95
C ASP A 348 -32.92 5.72 -19.32
N ARG A 349 -31.95 6.19 -20.13
CA ARG A 349 -30.85 5.36 -20.66
C ARG A 349 -29.49 6.06 -20.69
N ILE A 350 -28.44 5.24 -20.71
CA ILE A 350 -27.05 5.67 -20.91
C ILE A 350 -26.65 5.40 -22.36
N ALA A 351 -26.08 6.38 -23.05
CA ALA A 351 -25.52 6.23 -24.39
C ALA A 351 -24.00 6.40 -24.40
N GLY A 352 -23.24 5.34 -24.68
CA GLY A 352 -21.77 5.43 -24.81
C GLY A 352 -21.33 5.77 -26.24
N ILE A 353 -20.39 6.70 -26.41
CA ILE A 353 -19.83 7.07 -27.72
C ILE A 353 -18.70 6.11 -28.14
N PRO A 354 -18.81 5.38 -29.27
CA PRO A 354 -17.77 4.43 -29.65
C PRO A 354 -16.44 5.07 -30.09
N TYR A 355 -15.28 4.47 -29.80
CA TYR A 355 -15.06 3.23 -29.03
C TYR A 355 -14.58 3.48 -27.59
N GLY A 356 -14.08 4.69 -27.30
CA GLY A 356 -13.37 5.00 -26.06
C GLY A 356 -14.23 4.86 -24.81
N SER A 357 -15.48 5.33 -24.87
CA SER A 357 -16.37 5.34 -23.71
C SER A 357 -17.33 4.16 -23.64
N LEU A 358 -17.32 3.22 -24.61
CA LEU A 358 -18.17 2.03 -24.56
C LEU A 358 -17.93 1.16 -23.32
N PRO A 359 -16.68 0.85 -22.91
CA PRO A 359 -16.43 0.13 -21.67
C PRO A 359 -17.00 0.88 -20.47
N THR A 360 -16.79 2.20 -20.40
CA THR A 360 -17.26 3.06 -19.31
C THR A 360 -18.78 3.04 -19.23
N ALA A 361 -19.48 3.28 -20.34
CA ALA A 361 -20.94 3.24 -20.40
C ALA A 361 -21.51 1.86 -20.07
N THR A 362 -20.81 0.77 -20.46
CA THR A 362 -21.19 -0.60 -20.07
C THR A 362 -21.08 -0.78 -18.57
N GLY A 363 -19.96 -0.35 -17.96
CA GLY A 363 -19.74 -0.42 -16.52
C GLY A 363 -20.77 0.40 -15.73
N LEU A 364 -21.09 1.60 -16.21
CA LEU A 364 -22.10 2.47 -15.61
C LEU A 364 -23.50 1.88 -15.71
N SER A 365 -23.87 1.29 -16.86
CA SER A 365 -25.15 0.60 -17.05
C SER A 365 -25.32 -0.54 -16.04
N LEU A 366 -24.30 -1.36 -15.84
CA LEU A 366 -24.33 -2.45 -14.88
C LEU A 366 -24.45 -1.95 -13.44
N ARG A 367 -23.73 -0.88 -13.11
CA ARG A 367 -23.65 -0.31 -11.78
C ARG A 367 -24.93 0.44 -11.38
N LEU A 368 -25.41 1.33 -12.24
CA LEU A 368 -26.56 2.19 -11.98
C LEU A 368 -27.88 1.52 -12.36
N HIS A 369 -27.83 0.31 -12.92
CA HIS A 369 -28.99 -0.44 -13.40
C HIS A 369 -29.83 0.29 -14.47
N HIS A 370 -29.20 1.20 -15.23
CA HIS A 370 -29.82 1.85 -16.38
C HIS A 370 -29.50 1.12 -17.68
N PRO A 371 -30.48 0.87 -18.57
CA PRO A 371 -30.21 0.27 -19.87
C PRO A 371 -29.24 1.12 -20.71
N MET A 372 -28.32 0.44 -21.40
CA MET A 372 -27.38 1.07 -22.33
C MET A 372 -27.85 1.00 -23.79
N ILE A 373 -27.58 2.07 -24.54
CA ILE A 373 -27.60 2.13 -26.00
C ILE A 373 -26.29 2.73 -26.53
N PHE A 374 -26.03 2.67 -27.83
CA PHE A 374 -24.94 3.46 -28.42
C PHE A 374 -25.15 3.73 -29.92
N PRO A 375 -24.81 4.94 -30.41
CA PRO A 375 -24.83 5.23 -31.85
C PRO A 375 -23.66 4.53 -32.54
N ARG A 376 -23.91 3.88 -33.68
CA ARG A 376 -22.86 3.24 -34.47
C ARG A 376 -21.95 4.29 -35.12
N LYS A 377 -20.64 3.98 -35.17
CA LYS A 377 -19.67 4.80 -35.89
C LYS A 377 -19.81 4.67 -37.41
N GLU A 378 -20.09 3.46 -37.90
CA GLU A 378 -20.20 3.14 -39.32
C GLU A 378 -21.61 2.65 -39.69
N VAL A 379 -22.08 3.01 -40.89
CA VAL A 379 -23.36 2.53 -41.44
C VAL A 379 -23.09 1.24 -42.24
N LYS A 380 -23.67 0.11 -41.81
CA LYS A 380 -23.56 -1.16 -42.57
C LYS A 380 -24.30 -1.05 -43.90
N ALA A 381 -23.65 -1.47 -45.00
CA ALA A 381 -24.23 -1.52 -46.35
C ALA A 381 -25.42 -2.49 -46.50
N HIS A 382 -25.50 -3.53 -45.64
CA HIS A 382 -26.52 -4.57 -45.68
C HIS A 382 -27.10 -4.85 -44.27
N GLY A 383 -28.42 -5.00 -44.16
CA GLY A 383 -29.16 -5.20 -42.90
C GLY A 383 -30.17 -4.08 -42.61
N THR A 384 -30.78 -4.09 -41.41
CA THR A 384 -31.86 -3.18 -40.97
C THR A 384 -31.48 -1.69 -40.83
N ARG A 385 -30.33 -1.24 -41.36
CA ARG A 385 -29.82 0.16 -41.35
C ARG A 385 -29.96 0.89 -40.02
N ARG A 386 -29.95 0.16 -38.89
CA ARG A 386 -30.08 0.76 -37.56
C ARG A 386 -28.85 1.58 -37.23
N LEU A 387 -29.07 2.86 -36.94
CA LEU A 387 -28.05 3.83 -36.55
C LEU A 387 -27.62 3.66 -35.09
N ILE A 388 -28.46 3.04 -34.25
CA ILE A 388 -28.27 2.88 -32.81
C ILE A 388 -28.43 1.41 -32.44
N GLU A 389 -27.56 0.93 -31.56
CA GLU A 389 -27.64 -0.39 -30.95
C GLU A 389 -28.30 -0.32 -29.57
N GLY A 390 -29.02 -1.39 -29.23
CA GLY A 390 -29.86 -1.49 -28.04
C GLY A 390 -31.34 -1.29 -28.34
N GLN A 391 -32.18 -1.47 -27.33
CA GLN A 391 -33.63 -1.27 -27.42
C GLN A 391 -34.00 0.05 -26.77
N PHE A 392 -34.92 0.81 -27.38
CA PHE A 392 -35.40 2.08 -26.86
C PHE A 392 -36.76 2.43 -27.47
N ASN A 393 -37.45 3.38 -26.83
CA ASN A 393 -38.69 3.96 -27.33
C ASN A 393 -38.48 5.44 -27.66
N SER A 394 -39.23 5.93 -28.66
CA SER A 394 -39.22 7.36 -28.98
C SER A 394 -39.74 8.19 -27.80
N GLY A 395 -39.08 9.31 -27.52
CA GLY A 395 -39.39 10.23 -26.43
C GLY A 395 -38.62 9.97 -25.13
N GLU A 396 -37.91 8.84 -25.00
CA GLU A 396 -37.05 8.53 -23.85
C GLU A 396 -35.88 9.51 -23.75
N THR A 397 -35.50 9.82 -22.52
CA THR A 397 -34.39 10.71 -22.16
C THR A 397 -33.08 9.95 -22.02
N VAL A 398 -32.01 10.51 -22.54
CA VAL A 398 -30.71 9.83 -22.64
C VAL A 398 -29.60 10.74 -22.15
N VAL A 399 -28.72 10.19 -21.31
CA VAL A 399 -27.44 10.81 -20.97
C VAL A 399 -26.35 10.23 -21.87
N VAL A 400 -25.58 11.09 -22.51
CA VAL A 400 -24.43 10.69 -23.33
C VAL A 400 -23.19 10.62 -22.46
N VAL A 401 -22.45 9.52 -22.55
CA VAL A 401 -21.17 9.31 -21.87
C VAL A 401 -20.06 9.27 -22.92
N ASP A 402 -19.06 10.14 -22.76
CA ASP A 402 -17.84 10.15 -23.59
C ASP A 402 -16.59 10.17 -22.72
N ASP A 403 -15.40 9.92 -23.27
CA ASP A 403 -14.16 9.82 -22.49
C ASP A 403 -13.52 11.19 -22.19
N ILE A 404 -13.26 11.99 -23.22
CA ILE A 404 -12.55 13.28 -23.14
C ILE A 404 -13.27 14.34 -23.96
N LEU A 405 -13.47 15.52 -23.37
CA LEU A 405 -14.02 16.67 -24.06
C LEU A 405 -12.91 17.60 -24.57
N ILE A 406 -12.54 17.47 -25.86
CA ILE A 406 -11.55 18.33 -26.54
C ILE A 406 -12.21 19.39 -27.43
N SER A 407 -12.94 18.97 -28.46
CA SER A 407 -13.70 19.87 -29.35
C SER A 407 -15.21 19.77 -29.14
N GLY A 408 -15.68 18.66 -28.55
CA GLY A 408 -17.08 18.29 -28.39
C GLY A 408 -17.70 17.61 -29.60
N THR A 409 -16.98 17.51 -30.73
CA THR A 409 -17.54 17.03 -32.00
C THR A 409 -18.08 15.59 -31.92
N SER A 410 -17.34 14.68 -31.30
CA SER A 410 -17.77 13.27 -31.12
C SER A 410 -19.08 13.14 -30.34
N ALA A 411 -19.19 13.90 -29.25
CA ALA A 411 -20.37 13.89 -28.40
C ALA A 411 -21.58 14.51 -29.12
N ILE A 412 -21.39 15.62 -29.85
CA ILE A 412 -22.45 16.28 -30.63
C ILE A 412 -22.95 15.34 -31.75
N GLU A 413 -22.06 14.80 -32.58
CA GLU A 413 -22.45 13.87 -33.66
C GLU A 413 -23.16 12.62 -33.10
N GLY A 414 -22.74 12.17 -31.91
CA GLY A 414 -23.40 11.09 -31.19
C GLY A 414 -24.80 11.47 -30.73
N ALA A 415 -24.96 12.65 -30.12
CA ALA A 415 -26.24 13.19 -29.66
C ALA A 415 -27.23 13.39 -30.81
N GLU A 416 -26.82 14.04 -31.90
CA GLU A 416 -27.65 14.25 -33.09
C GLU A 416 -28.16 12.94 -33.68
N LYS A 417 -27.33 11.88 -33.70
CA LYS A 417 -27.76 10.55 -34.13
C LYS A 417 -28.83 9.96 -33.22
N LEU A 418 -28.70 10.14 -31.90
CA LEU A 418 -29.71 9.69 -30.93
C LEU A 418 -31.02 10.45 -31.11
N GLU A 419 -30.94 11.78 -31.27
CA GLU A 419 -32.10 12.65 -31.50
C GLU A 419 -32.82 12.35 -32.81
N SER A 420 -32.08 12.04 -33.88
CA SER A 420 -32.66 11.62 -35.17
C SER A 420 -33.51 10.34 -35.08
N ALA A 421 -33.30 9.53 -34.04
CA ALA A 421 -34.09 8.34 -33.75
C ALA A 421 -35.26 8.60 -32.78
N GLY A 422 -35.50 9.86 -32.41
CA GLY A 422 -36.59 10.29 -31.54
C GLY A 422 -36.26 10.28 -30.05
N LEU A 423 -35.00 10.15 -29.66
CA LEU A 423 -34.57 10.25 -28.25
C LEU A 423 -34.34 11.72 -27.86
N LYS A 424 -34.37 12.02 -26.57
CA LYS A 424 -34.07 13.36 -26.04
C LYS A 424 -32.74 13.34 -25.31
N VAL A 425 -31.75 14.10 -25.79
CA VAL A 425 -30.43 14.19 -25.17
C VAL A 425 -30.33 15.50 -24.42
N ASN A 426 -30.24 15.44 -23.09
CA ASN A 426 -30.13 16.65 -22.25
C ASN A 426 -28.70 16.85 -21.75
N ASP A 427 -28.05 15.76 -21.35
CA ASP A 427 -26.80 15.79 -20.60
C ASP A 427 -25.70 15.00 -21.31
N ILE A 428 -24.50 15.57 -21.32
CA ILE A 428 -23.27 14.92 -21.78
C ILE A 428 -22.29 14.88 -20.61
N VAL A 429 -21.84 13.69 -20.23
CA VAL A 429 -20.93 13.49 -19.10
C VAL A 429 -19.61 12.89 -19.60
N VAL A 430 -18.49 13.51 -19.25
CA VAL A 430 -17.14 13.06 -19.62
C VAL A 430 -16.22 12.87 -18.42
N LEU A 431 -15.11 12.14 -18.58
CA LEU A 431 -14.12 11.99 -17.51
C LEU A 431 -13.30 13.26 -17.40
N ILE A 432 -12.80 13.77 -18.53
CA ILE A 432 -11.84 14.89 -18.57
C ILE A 432 -12.33 15.98 -19.52
N ASP A 433 -12.44 17.21 -19.01
CA ASP A 433 -12.65 18.42 -19.81
C ASP A 433 -11.33 19.17 -20.02
N HIS A 434 -10.96 19.41 -21.29
CA HIS A 434 -9.78 20.21 -21.65
C HIS A 434 -9.94 21.72 -21.47
N GLU A 435 -11.11 22.20 -21.02
CA GLU A 435 -11.36 23.59 -20.62
C GLU A 435 -11.18 24.64 -21.73
N LYS A 436 -11.25 24.25 -23.00
CA LYS A 436 -11.18 25.16 -24.16
C LYS A 436 -12.52 25.80 -24.52
N GLY A 437 -13.33 26.12 -23.52
CA GLY A 437 -14.68 26.71 -23.68
C GLY A 437 -15.73 25.77 -24.30
N VAL A 438 -15.46 24.47 -24.36
CA VAL A 438 -16.31 23.48 -25.06
C VAL A 438 -17.67 23.32 -24.39
N LYS A 439 -17.73 23.31 -23.05
CA LYS A 439 -19.00 23.25 -22.31
C LYS A 439 -19.95 24.40 -22.68
N THR A 440 -19.43 25.60 -22.93
CA THR A 440 -20.23 26.75 -23.37
C THR A 440 -20.79 26.53 -24.77
N ARG A 441 -20.00 25.96 -25.68
CA ARG A 441 -20.45 25.60 -27.03
C ARG A 441 -21.55 24.53 -26.98
N LEU A 442 -21.35 23.47 -26.19
CA LEU A 442 -22.38 22.44 -25.99
C LEU A 442 -23.68 23.02 -25.45
N LYS A 443 -23.61 23.98 -24.53
CA LYS A 443 -24.78 24.68 -23.99
C LYS A 443 -25.51 25.51 -25.04
N GLN A 444 -24.80 26.10 -26.02
CA GLN A 444 -25.41 26.82 -27.15
C GLN A 444 -26.15 25.88 -28.10
N GLU A 445 -25.64 24.65 -28.26
CA GLU A 445 -26.29 23.57 -29.02
C GLU A 445 -27.42 22.87 -28.22
N GLY A 446 -27.68 23.30 -26.98
CA GLY A 446 -28.78 22.78 -26.15
C GLY A 446 -28.39 21.67 -25.18
N TYR A 447 -27.12 21.28 -25.09
CA TYR A 447 -26.64 20.21 -24.22
C TYR A 447 -25.99 20.73 -22.94
N GLN A 448 -26.36 20.16 -21.79
CA GLN A 448 -25.70 20.43 -20.51
C GLN A 448 -24.50 19.49 -20.34
N ALA A 449 -23.29 20.05 -20.34
CA ALA A 449 -22.06 19.28 -20.26
C ALA A 449 -21.49 19.23 -18.83
N HIS A 450 -21.15 18.03 -18.37
CA HIS A 450 -20.56 17.73 -17.07
C HIS A 450 -19.23 17.02 -17.25
N SER A 451 -18.28 17.25 -16.34
CA SER A 451 -17.02 16.51 -16.31
C SER A 451 -16.66 16.11 -14.91
N VAL A 452 -16.02 14.94 -14.76
CA VAL A 452 -15.48 14.49 -13.47
C VAL A 452 -14.23 15.27 -13.09
N LEU A 453 -13.36 15.51 -14.07
CA LEU A 453 -12.08 16.21 -13.92
C LEU A 453 -11.97 17.30 -14.98
N THR A 454 -11.27 18.38 -14.66
CA THR A 454 -10.73 19.31 -15.65
C THR A 454 -9.23 19.14 -15.81
N VAL A 455 -8.68 19.56 -16.95
CA VAL A 455 -7.23 19.47 -17.18
C VAL A 455 -6.46 20.37 -16.21
N SER A 456 -7.01 21.53 -15.82
CA SER A 456 -6.39 22.38 -14.80
C SER A 456 -6.36 21.70 -13.42
N GLU A 457 -7.43 21.01 -13.04
CA GLU A 457 -7.47 20.21 -11.80
C GLU A 457 -6.42 19.10 -11.81
N ILE A 458 -6.28 18.40 -12.94
CA ILE A 458 -5.26 17.37 -13.15
C ILE A 458 -3.85 17.98 -13.03
N ALA A 459 -3.58 19.07 -13.74
CA ALA A 459 -2.28 19.72 -13.76
C ALA A 459 -1.85 20.18 -12.37
N GLN A 460 -2.74 20.88 -11.66
CA GLN A 460 -2.47 21.39 -10.33
C GLN A 460 -2.27 20.24 -9.34
N THR A 461 -3.11 19.21 -9.38
CA THR A 461 -3.00 18.05 -8.49
C THR A 461 -1.69 17.29 -8.69
N LEU A 462 -1.26 17.09 -9.95
CA LEU A 462 0.01 16.43 -10.26
C LEU A 462 1.21 17.27 -9.81
N TYR A 463 1.14 18.59 -9.98
CA TYR A 463 2.18 19.51 -9.53
C TYR A 463 2.30 19.53 -8.01
N ASP A 464 1.17 19.65 -7.30
CA ASP A 464 1.11 19.65 -5.83
C ASP A 464 1.59 18.31 -5.24
N ALA A 465 1.39 17.21 -5.97
CA ALA A 465 1.89 15.88 -5.59
C ALA A 465 3.34 15.60 -6.02
N GLY A 466 4.01 16.55 -6.68
CA GLY A 466 5.38 16.40 -7.17
C GLY A 466 5.54 15.33 -8.27
N ARG A 467 4.47 15.01 -9.01
CA ARG A 467 4.49 14.07 -10.14
C ARG A 467 4.96 14.70 -11.45
N ILE A 468 4.79 16.01 -11.58
CA ILE A 468 5.22 16.81 -12.73
C ILE A 468 5.93 18.07 -12.26
N ASP A 469 6.83 18.61 -13.08
CA ASP A 469 7.49 19.88 -12.81
C ASP A 469 6.63 21.10 -13.25
N GLY A 470 7.12 22.31 -12.96
CA GLY A 470 6.41 23.54 -13.33
C GLY A 470 6.21 23.71 -14.83
N SER A 471 7.21 23.32 -15.64
CA SER A 471 7.08 23.36 -17.11
C SER A 471 6.00 22.42 -17.62
N GLN A 472 5.96 21.18 -17.13
CA GLN A 472 4.96 20.19 -17.48
C GLN A 472 3.55 20.59 -17.03
N ARG A 473 3.43 21.21 -15.84
CA ARG A 473 2.15 21.80 -15.39
C ARG A 473 1.67 22.85 -16.38
N ASP A 474 2.54 23.78 -16.76
CA ASP A 474 2.18 24.88 -17.65
C ASP A 474 1.78 24.40 -19.05
N LEU A 475 2.33 23.26 -19.51
CA LEU A 475 1.90 22.61 -20.77
C LEU A 475 0.47 22.07 -20.72
N LEU A 476 -0.03 21.66 -19.56
CA LEU A 476 -1.39 21.14 -19.40
C LEU A 476 -2.42 22.27 -19.30
N LEU A 477 -2.05 23.41 -18.71
CA LEU A 477 -2.99 24.50 -18.47
C LEU A 477 -3.55 25.06 -19.79
N PRO A 478 -4.88 25.32 -19.87
CA PRO A 478 -5.48 25.95 -21.03
C PRO A 478 -4.91 27.37 -21.19
N HIS A 479 -4.47 27.70 -22.40
CA HIS A 479 -4.04 29.04 -22.81
C HIS A 479 -5.16 29.82 -23.49
#